data_AF-A0A420W5W4-F1
#
_entry.id   AF-A0A420W5W4-F1
#
_cell.length_a   1.000
_cell.length_b   1.000
_cell.length_c   1.000
_cell.angle_alpha   90.00
_cell.angle_beta   90.00
_cell.angle_gamma   90.00
#
_symmetry.space_group_name_H-M   'P 1'
#
loop_
_entity.id
_entity.type
_entity.pdbx_description
1 polymer ?
#
loop_
_entity_poly.entity_id
_entity_poly.type
_entity_poly.pdbx_seq_one_letter_code
_entity_poly.pdbx_strand_id
1 'polypeptide(L)'
;MGLKEKIREMNLDWLTQNNHKISLEAFIEKWKAGEAVLLDVRTDEEAKFYTLEAFGIRIPLNQLPDRLNEIPKDKLVCPICPGKIRATIAYSLLINAGFNNVKVLASSPSELIDYLKPGVVKKLSE
;
A
#
# COMPACT_ATOMS: atom_id res chain seq x y z
N MET A 1 12.62 -13.30 -3.09
CA MET A 1 11.74 -14.48 -2.93
C MET A 1 10.60 -14.36 -3.93
N GLY A 2 10.23 -15.44 -4.63
CA GLY A 2 9.14 -15.40 -5.63
C GLY A 2 7.75 -15.51 -5.02
N LEU A 3 6.70 -15.29 -5.83
CA LEU A 3 5.31 -15.33 -5.38
C LEU A 3 4.90 -16.72 -4.86
N LYS A 4 5.35 -17.79 -5.52
CA LYS A 4 5.03 -19.17 -5.11
C LYS A 4 5.60 -19.49 -3.73
N GLU A 5 6.84 -19.07 -3.47
CA GLU A 5 7.50 -19.24 -2.18
C GLU A 5 6.75 -18.45 -1.10
N LYS A 6 6.37 -17.20 -1.40
CA LYS A 6 5.57 -16.38 -0.47
C LYS A 6 4.24 -17.03 -0.11
N ILE A 7 3.52 -17.59 -1.08
CA ILE A 7 2.24 -18.27 -0.84
C ILE A 7 2.43 -19.50 0.07
N ARG A 8 3.51 -20.25 -0.08
CA ARG A 8 3.81 -21.40 0.81
C ARG A 8 4.03 -20.99 2.27
N GLU A 9 4.46 -19.76 2.53
CA GLU A 9 4.58 -19.23 3.89
C GLU A 9 3.23 -18.88 4.52
N MET A 10 2.15 -18.70 3.75
CA MET A 10 0.85 -18.19 4.21
C MET A 10 0.03 -19.25 4.99
N ASN A 11 0.63 -19.83 6.01
CA ASN A 11 -0.01 -20.70 6.99
C ASN A 11 -0.76 -19.87 8.06
N LEU A 12 -1.41 -20.54 9.02
CA LEU A 12 -2.21 -19.89 10.06
C LEU A 12 -1.40 -18.86 10.88
N ASP A 13 -0.19 -19.21 11.31
CA ASP A 13 0.67 -18.34 12.11
C ASP A 13 1.08 -17.08 11.33
N TRP A 14 1.41 -17.26 10.05
CA TRP A 14 1.78 -16.16 9.18
C TRP A 14 0.61 -15.20 8.93
N LEU A 15 -0.61 -15.74 8.79
CA LEU A 15 -1.82 -14.96 8.58
C LEU A 15 -2.22 -14.19 9.84
N THR A 16 -2.09 -14.78 11.04
CA THR A 16 -2.42 -14.13 12.32
C THR A 16 -1.46 -12.99 12.68
N GLN A 17 -0.22 -13.05 12.19
CA GLN A 17 0.77 -11.97 12.30
C GLN A 17 0.50 -10.78 11.35
N ASN A 18 -0.54 -10.83 10.50
CA ASN A 18 -0.85 -9.80 9.51
C ASN A 18 0.34 -9.51 8.57
N ASN A 19 1.03 -10.55 8.13
CA ASN A 19 2.18 -10.36 7.23
C ASN A 19 1.78 -9.95 5.80
N HIS A 20 0.50 -10.13 5.41
CA HIS A 20 -0.03 -9.75 4.09
C HIS A 20 -0.72 -8.38 4.08
N LYS A 21 -1.07 -7.81 5.24
CA LYS A 21 -1.89 -6.60 5.33
C LYS A 21 -1.43 -5.69 6.47
N ILE A 22 -1.72 -4.40 6.34
CA ILE A 22 -1.47 -3.40 7.38
C ILE A 22 -2.75 -2.60 7.65
N SER A 23 -3.04 -2.26 8.91
CA SER A 23 -4.16 -1.37 9.22
C SER A 23 -3.85 0.07 8.82
N LEU A 24 -4.88 0.91 8.77
CA LEU A 24 -4.71 2.33 8.46
C LEU A 24 -3.84 3.04 9.50
N GLU A 25 -4.07 2.77 10.78
CA GLU A 25 -3.34 3.38 11.89
C GLU A 25 -1.85 3.01 11.83
N ALA A 26 -1.54 1.71 11.69
CA ALA A 26 -0.18 1.23 11.60
C ALA A 26 0.52 1.74 10.33
N PHE A 27 -0.21 1.89 9.21
CA PHE A 27 0.32 2.51 8.01
C PHE A 27 0.69 3.98 8.26
N ILE A 28 -0.19 4.76 8.87
CA ILE A 28 0.03 6.18 9.15
C ILE A 28 1.23 6.38 10.09
N GLU A 29 1.38 5.56 11.13
CA GLU A 29 2.53 5.60 12.02
C GLU A 29 3.84 5.36 11.27
N LYS A 30 3.89 4.32 10.43
CA LYS A 30 5.08 4.00 9.64
C LYS A 30 5.37 5.00 8.53
N TRP A 31 4.33 5.52 7.89
CA TRP A 31 4.46 6.57 6.88
C TRP A 31 5.03 7.84 7.50
N LYS A 32 4.53 8.25 8.67
CA LYS A 32 5.06 9.41 9.42
C LYS A 32 6.53 9.22 9.82
N ALA A 33 6.92 7.99 10.16
CA ALA A 33 8.32 7.62 10.44
C ALA A 33 9.20 7.50 9.19
N GLY A 34 8.66 7.68 7.98
CA GLY A 34 9.39 7.52 6.72
C GLY A 34 9.66 6.07 6.30
N GLU A 35 9.12 5.10 7.04
CA GLU A 35 9.33 3.65 6.85
C GLU A 35 8.36 3.01 5.85
N ALA A 36 7.24 3.67 5.55
CA ALA A 36 6.22 3.16 4.63
C ALA A 36 5.86 4.17 3.55
N VAL A 37 5.38 3.65 2.42
CA VAL A 37 4.87 4.43 1.30
C VAL A 37 3.55 3.85 0.81
N LEU A 38 2.58 4.71 0.54
CA LEU A 38 1.37 4.29 -0.17
C LEU A 38 1.68 4.10 -1.65
N LEU A 39 1.15 3.04 -2.25
CA LEU A 39 1.14 2.83 -3.70
C LEU A 39 -0.31 2.90 -4.19
N ASP A 40 -0.71 4.05 -4.71
CA ASP A 40 -2.04 4.24 -5.29
C ASP A 40 -2.09 3.66 -6.71
N VAL A 41 -2.81 2.55 -6.86
CA VAL A 41 -2.95 1.82 -8.14
C VAL A 41 -4.27 2.08 -8.86
N ARG A 42 -4.98 3.13 -8.46
CA ARG A 42 -6.18 3.61 -9.15
C ARG A 42 -5.85 4.13 -10.55
N THR A 43 -6.87 4.17 -11.40
CA THR A 43 -6.77 4.77 -12.74
C THR A 43 -6.50 6.27 -12.67
N ASP A 44 -6.04 6.84 -13.78
CA ASP A 44 -5.87 8.29 -13.90
C ASP A 44 -7.22 9.02 -13.73
N GLU A 45 -8.32 8.44 -14.22
CA GLU A 45 -9.67 8.99 -14.11
C GLU A 45 -10.14 9.08 -12.67
N GLU A 46 -9.94 8.03 -11.87
CA GLU A 46 -10.29 8.02 -10.44
C GLU A 46 -9.48 9.06 -9.65
N ALA A 47 -8.19 9.18 -9.96
CA ALA A 47 -7.27 10.06 -9.24
C ALA A 47 -7.53 11.56 -9.50
N LYS A 48 -8.18 11.91 -10.63
CA LYS A 48 -8.59 13.30 -10.94
C LYS A 48 -9.60 13.86 -9.94
N PHE A 49 -10.40 13.01 -9.30
CA PHE A 49 -11.43 13.45 -8.35
C PHE A 49 -10.88 13.67 -6.93
N TYR A 50 -9.85 12.90 -6.54
CA TYR A 50 -9.13 13.09 -5.29
C TYR A 50 -7.78 12.38 -5.33
N THR A 51 -6.77 13.03 -4.77
CA THR A 51 -5.38 12.57 -4.77
C THR A 51 -4.99 12.01 -3.40
N LEU A 52 -4.06 11.06 -3.40
CA LEU A 52 -3.46 10.48 -2.20
C LEU A 52 -1.94 10.69 -2.17
N GLU A 53 -1.43 11.61 -2.98
CA GLU A 53 0.01 11.84 -3.23
C GLU A 53 0.76 12.29 -1.97
N ALA A 54 0.05 12.87 -0.99
CA ALA A 54 0.63 13.17 0.32
C ALA A 54 1.19 11.92 1.03
N PHE A 55 0.63 10.73 0.76
CA PHE A 55 1.00 9.49 1.46
C PHE A 55 1.98 8.60 0.67
N GLY A 56 2.29 8.95 -0.57
CA GLY A 56 3.19 8.15 -1.39
C GLY A 56 3.07 8.39 -2.88
N ILE A 57 3.25 7.32 -3.65
CA ILE A 57 3.37 7.36 -5.10
C ILE A 57 2.12 6.81 -5.78
N ARG A 58 1.80 7.37 -6.94
CA ARG A 58 0.68 6.95 -7.77
C ARG A 58 1.19 6.31 -9.06
N ILE A 59 0.87 5.03 -9.23
CA ILE A 59 1.18 4.28 -10.44
C ILE A 59 -0.05 3.42 -10.77
N PRO A 60 -0.87 3.82 -11.75
CA PRO A 60 -2.02 3.03 -12.19
C PRO A 60 -1.63 1.57 -12.45
N LEU A 61 -2.49 0.61 -12.07
CA LEU A 61 -2.14 -0.81 -12.15
C LEU A 61 -1.70 -1.25 -13.56
N ASN A 62 -2.30 -0.68 -14.61
CA ASN A 62 -1.96 -0.99 -16.00
C ASN A 62 -0.57 -0.47 -16.44
N GLN A 63 0.02 0.46 -15.69
CA GLN A 63 1.37 1.00 -15.94
C GLN A 63 2.40 0.41 -14.97
N LEU A 64 1.95 -0.21 -13.88
CA LEU A 64 2.81 -0.73 -12.81
C LEU A 64 3.90 -1.71 -13.28
N PRO A 65 3.64 -2.65 -14.22
CA PRO A 65 4.68 -3.57 -14.70
C PRO A 65 5.93 -2.88 -15.27
N ASP A 66 5.75 -1.73 -15.92
CA ASP A 66 6.82 -1.00 -16.60
C ASP A 66 7.50 0.05 -15.71
N ARG A 67 6.94 0.31 -14.52
CA ARG A 67 7.33 1.41 -13.62
C ARG A 67 7.80 0.94 -12.24
N LEU A 68 8.19 -0.33 -12.13
CA LEU A 68 8.65 -0.93 -10.87
C LEU A 68 9.90 -0.25 -10.27
N ASN A 69 10.71 0.40 -11.11
CA ASN A 69 11.90 1.14 -10.71
C ASN A 69 11.60 2.43 -9.93
N GLU A 70 10.38 2.95 -10.00
CA GLU A 70 9.95 4.15 -9.25
C GLU A 70 9.58 3.86 -7.80
N ILE A 71 9.45 2.58 -7.44
CA ILE A 71 8.96 2.14 -6.14
C ILE A 71 10.15 1.93 -5.20
N PRO A 72 10.17 2.57 -4.01
CA PRO A 72 11.26 2.40 -3.06
C PRO A 72 11.29 0.96 -2.53
N LYS A 73 12.47 0.33 -2.58
CA LYS A 73 12.68 -1.06 -2.12
C LYS A 73 13.08 -1.15 -0.65
N ASP A 74 13.50 -0.04 -0.06
CA ASP A 74 13.92 0.14 1.32
C ASP A 74 12.74 0.40 2.29
N LYS A 75 11.54 0.65 1.75
CA LYS A 75 10.33 0.95 2.53
C LYS A 75 9.32 -0.18 2.48
N LEU A 76 8.39 -0.17 3.43
CA LEU A 76 7.16 -0.93 3.34
C LEU A 76 6.26 -0.31 2.24
N VAL A 77 5.98 -1.06 1.19
CA VAL A 77 5.08 -0.64 0.11
C VAL A 77 3.66 -1.08 0.42
N CYS A 78 2.72 -0.14 0.40
CA CYS A 78 1.32 -0.37 0.72
C CYS A 78 0.38 -0.07 -0.45
N PRO A 79 0.09 -1.06 -1.32
CA PRO A 79 -0.86 -0.88 -2.42
C PRO A 79 -2.27 -0.58 -1.90
N ILE A 80 -2.97 0.36 -2.57
CA ILE A 80 -4.35 0.74 -2.27
C ILE A 80 -5.19 0.85 -3.55
N CYS A 81 -6.45 0.39 -3.46
CA CYS A 81 -7.52 0.73 -4.40
C CYS A 81 -8.87 0.60 -3.67
N PRO A 82 -9.99 1.11 -4.21
CA PRO A 82 -11.30 1.05 -3.55
C PRO A 82 -11.73 -0.35 -3.09
N GLY A 83 -11.65 -1.34 -3.99
CA GLY A 83 -12.13 -2.71 -3.72
C GLY A 83 -11.06 -3.74 -3.34
N LYS A 84 -9.83 -3.31 -3.01
CA LYS A 84 -8.66 -4.17 -2.71
C LYS A 84 -8.20 -5.16 -3.80
N ILE A 85 -8.99 -5.46 -4.83
CA ILE A 85 -8.63 -6.39 -5.92
C ILE A 85 -7.34 -5.95 -6.65
N ARG A 86 -7.29 -4.70 -7.12
CA ARG A 86 -6.10 -4.16 -7.82
C ARG A 86 -4.89 -4.07 -6.90
N ALA A 87 -5.11 -3.74 -5.63
CA ALA A 87 -4.06 -3.73 -4.62
C ALA A 87 -3.45 -5.13 -4.38
N THR A 88 -4.27 -6.18 -4.38
CA THR A 88 -3.80 -7.58 -4.29
C THR A 88 -3.04 -8.04 -5.53
N ILE A 89 -3.47 -7.60 -6.73
CA ILE A 89 -2.73 -7.85 -7.98
C ILE A 89 -1.37 -7.15 -7.93
N ALA A 90 -1.34 -5.88 -7.52
CA ALA A 90 -0.10 -5.12 -7.34
C ALA A 90 0.82 -5.77 -6.31
N TYR A 91 0.29 -6.22 -5.16
CA TYR A 91 1.04 -6.99 -4.17
C TYR A 91 1.73 -8.19 -4.81
N SER A 92 0.97 -8.99 -5.56
CA SER A 92 1.49 -10.21 -6.19
C SER A 92 2.58 -9.91 -7.21
N LEU A 93 2.41 -8.87 -8.01
CA LEU A 93 3.40 -8.38 -8.97
C LEU A 93 4.68 -7.92 -8.26
N LEU A 94 4.58 -7.14 -7.19
CA LEU A 94 5.72 -6.64 -6.43
C LEU A 94 6.51 -7.75 -5.77
N ILE A 95 5.83 -8.71 -5.13
CA ILE A 95 6.51 -9.90 -4.56
C ILE A 95 7.26 -10.65 -5.67
N ASN A 96 6.63 -10.87 -6.82
CA ASN A 96 7.28 -11.54 -7.96
C ASN A 96 8.48 -10.75 -8.51
N ALA A 97 8.44 -9.41 -8.44
CA ALA A 97 9.52 -8.51 -8.81
C ALA A 97 10.64 -8.38 -7.74
N GLY A 98 10.57 -9.15 -6.65
CA GLY A 98 11.60 -9.21 -5.62
C GLY A 98 11.46 -8.15 -4.52
N PHE A 99 10.32 -7.48 -4.40
CA PHE A 99 10.04 -6.66 -3.23
C PHE A 99 9.76 -7.55 -2.03
N ASN A 100 10.49 -7.34 -0.94
CA ASN A 100 10.39 -8.19 0.26
C ASN A 100 9.45 -7.61 1.33
N ASN A 101 9.15 -6.32 1.27
CA ASN A 101 8.35 -5.60 2.27
C ASN A 101 7.12 -4.95 1.61
N VAL A 102 6.09 -5.76 1.37
CA VAL A 102 4.83 -5.31 0.77
C VAL A 102 3.68 -5.79 1.66
N LYS A 103 2.70 -4.92 1.94
CA LYS A 103 1.46 -5.29 2.63
C LYS A 103 0.30 -4.54 2.02
N VAL A 104 -0.82 -5.21 1.71
CA VAL A 104 -2.02 -4.53 1.23
C VAL A 104 -2.58 -3.66 2.35
N LEU A 105 -2.89 -2.39 2.05
CA LEU A 105 -3.56 -1.55 3.04
C LEU A 105 -4.97 -2.10 3.29
N ALA A 106 -5.28 -2.41 4.55
CA ALA A 106 -6.56 -3.00 4.95
C ALA A 106 -7.72 -2.00 4.94
N SER A 107 -7.60 -0.91 4.18
CA SER A 107 -8.54 0.20 4.09
C SER A 107 -8.68 0.66 2.65
N SER A 108 -9.82 1.27 2.37
CA SER A 108 -10.15 1.95 1.12
C SER A 108 -9.69 3.40 1.16
N PRO A 109 -9.60 4.07 -0.01
CA PRO A 109 -9.30 5.50 -0.05
C PRO A 109 -10.31 6.36 0.72
N SER A 110 -11.59 6.00 0.73
CA SER A 110 -12.61 6.73 1.51
C SER A 110 -12.36 6.62 3.00
N GLU A 111 -12.02 5.44 3.51
CA GLU A 111 -11.67 5.25 4.93
C GLU A 111 -10.42 6.05 5.32
N LEU A 112 -9.42 6.12 4.42
CA LEU A 112 -8.24 6.97 4.62
C LEU A 112 -8.63 8.45 4.71
N ILE A 113 -9.52 8.93 3.85
CA ILE A 113 -10.00 10.33 3.89
C ILE A 113 -10.79 10.60 5.18
N ASP A 114 -11.71 9.71 5.55
CA ASP A 114 -12.54 9.84 6.76
C ASP A 114 -11.72 9.82 8.06
N TYR A 115 -10.53 9.21 8.01
CA TYR A 115 -9.57 9.18 9.12
C TYR A 115 -8.90 10.55 9.36
N LEU A 116 -8.79 11.40 8.34
CA LEU A 116 -8.09 12.70 8.39
C LEU A 116 -8.93 13.81 9.02
N LYS A 117 -9.47 13.55 10.22
CA LYS A 117 -10.17 14.54 11.04
C LYS A 117 -9.19 15.60 11.57
N PRO A 118 -9.64 16.83 11.91
CA PRO A 118 -8.75 17.91 12.34
C PRO A 118 -7.75 17.53 13.45
N GLY A 119 -8.18 16.72 14.43
CA GLY A 119 -7.30 16.25 15.50
C GLY A 119 -6.20 15.28 15.04
N VAL A 120 -6.46 14.47 14.00
CA VAL A 120 -5.45 13.61 13.38
C VAL A 120 -4.52 14.46 12.53
N VAL A 121 -5.06 15.35 11.69
CA VAL A 121 -4.26 16.23 10.84
C VAL A 121 -3.29 17.07 11.67
N LYS A 122 -3.73 17.67 12.79
CA LYS A 122 -2.85 18.40 13.70
C LYS A 122 -1.65 17.55 14.16
N LYS A 123 -1.90 16.29 14.57
CA LYS A 123 -0.84 15.36 14.99
C LYS A 123 0.09 14.96 13.84
N LEU A 124 -0.36 14.97 12.59
CA LEU A 124 0.48 14.65 11.43
C LEU A 124 1.34 15.84 11.00
N SER A 125 0.90 17.07 11.27
CA SER A 125 1.62 18.30 10.97
C SER A 125 2.68 18.70 12.01
N GLU A 126 2.70 18.04 13.17
CA GLU A 126 3.70 18.17 14.24
C GLU A 126 4.85 17.18 14.05
#